data_AF-A0A7X7MII7-F1
#
_entry.id   AF-A0A7X7MII7-F1
#
_cell.length_a   1.000
_cell.length_b   1.000
_cell.length_c   1.000
_cell.angle_alpha   90.00
_cell.angle_beta   90.00
_cell.angle_gamma   90.00
#
_symmetry.space_group_name_H-M   'P 1'
#
loop_
_entity.id
_entity.type
_entity.pdbx_description
1 polymer ?
#
loop_
_entity_poly.entity_id
_entity_poly.type
_entity_poly.pdbx_seq_one_letter_code
_entity_poly.pdbx_strand_id
1 'polypeptide(L)'
;MPADHRKPIILHTDIGSDIDDSWALAQLLESPHFRPLLVLTDTGDTMYRAAVAGKLLEQAGRTDVELAAGRVEHPTPCTCNLTSWIGSYRAEDYPGRFTPSGIDRLIELAMDESQGEITLVSIGPLPSLAEALRREPRLAPRLHFVGMFGSLKTNHDGKPNPIAEYNVRMAITACQEVFAAPWKSITITPLDTCGRVRLSGALYQQIAASDKPLLRAVLDSYRAWLKFGNLPDEGHTSILFDTVAIHLAHSHRFLQMEKLKITVRDDGFTVIDNSNGHPMLVATAWSDLPGYQESLTGLLCRPGQENDKSCR
;
A
#
# COMPACT_ATOMS: atom_id res chain seq x y z
N MET A 1 28.75 -2.21 12.00
CA MET A 1 27.46 -2.85 11.72
C MET A 1 27.55 -3.50 10.34
N PRO A 2 27.07 -4.73 10.14
CA PRO A 2 26.90 -5.26 8.77
C PRO A 2 26.00 -4.30 7.98
N ALA A 3 26.26 -4.15 6.69
CA ALA A 3 25.38 -3.35 5.83
C ALA A 3 23.99 -4.00 5.81
N ASP A 4 22.94 -3.21 6.06
CA ASP A 4 21.57 -3.69 5.89
C ASP A 4 21.28 -3.82 4.39
N HIS A 5 21.16 -5.06 3.90
CA HIS A 5 20.92 -5.34 2.49
C HIS A 5 19.44 -5.23 2.09
N ARG A 6 18.56 -4.89 3.04
CA ARG A 6 17.12 -4.74 2.77
C ARG A 6 16.85 -3.47 1.99
N LYS A 7 15.92 -3.56 1.04
CA LYS A 7 15.48 -2.43 0.21
C LYS A 7 14.72 -1.42 1.08
N PRO A 8 15.10 -0.14 1.11
CA PRO A 8 14.37 0.89 1.82
C PRO A 8 13.02 1.16 1.15
N ILE A 9 11.94 1.11 1.93
CA ILE A 9 10.57 1.31 1.44
C ILE A 9 9.92 2.49 2.16
N ILE A 10 9.27 3.37 1.41
CA ILE A 10 8.27 4.29 1.94
C ILE A 10 6.91 3.80 1.47
N LEU A 11 5.97 3.63 2.39
CA LEU A 11 4.58 3.30 2.08
C LEU A 11 3.74 4.57 2.14
N HIS A 12 3.02 4.86 1.07
CA HIS A 12 1.98 5.89 0.99
C HIS A 12 0.62 5.19 0.84
N THR A 13 -0.34 5.51 1.69
CA THR A 13 -1.56 4.71 1.89
C THR A 13 -2.74 5.57 2.37
N ASP A 14 -3.96 5.19 2.02
CA ASP A 14 -5.18 5.69 2.62
C ASP A 14 -5.86 4.64 3.52
N ILE A 15 -5.04 3.90 4.28
CA ILE A 15 -5.48 2.88 5.24
C ILE A 15 -6.66 3.31 6.12
N GLY A 16 -7.61 2.39 6.31
CA GLY A 16 -8.72 2.54 7.25
C GLY A 16 -10.08 2.84 6.62
N SER A 17 -10.15 2.98 5.29
CA SER A 17 -11.39 2.98 4.52
C SER A 17 -11.72 1.57 4.00
N ASP A 18 -10.96 1.05 3.04
CA ASP A 18 -10.93 -0.39 2.78
C ASP A 18 -9.93 -1.05 3.77
N ILE A 19 -10.02 -2.38 3.89
CA ILE A 19 -9.19 -3.16 4.80
C ILE A 19 -7.89 -3.62 4.15
N ASP A 20 -7.79 -3.62 2.81
CA ASP A 20 -6.66 -4.22 2.10
C ASP A 20 -5.32 -3.52 2.31
N ASP A 21 -5.29 -2.21 2.60
CA ASP A 21 -4.08 -1.53 3.07
C ASP A 21 -3.49 -2.17 4.33
N SER A 22 -4.33 -2.68 5.24
CA SER A 22 -3.86 -3.35 6.47
C SER A 22 -3.16 -4.67 6.14
N TRP A 23 -3.63 -5.37 5.11
CA TRP A 23 -2.98 -6.58 4.58
C TRP A 23 -1.68 -6.25 3.84
N ALA A 24 -1.65 -5.17 3.07
CA ALA A 24 -0.44 -4.68 2.41
C ALA A 24 0.63 -4.21 3.41
N LEU A 25 0.25 -3.49 4.47
CA LEU A 25 1.14 -3.14 5.56
C LEU A 25 1.68 -4.41 6.24
N ALA A 26 0.83 -5.40 6.51
CA ALA A 26 1.29 -6.66 7.09
C ALA A 26 2.30 -7.39 6.19
N GLN A 27 2.04 -7.47 4.89
CA GLN A 27 2.97 -8.03 3.90
C GLN A 27 4.30 -7.27 3.88
N LEU A 28 4.26 -5.94 3.94
CA LEU A 28 5.45 -5.09 3.98
C LEU A 28 6.30 -5.39 5.23
N LEU A 29 5.67 -5.46 6.41
CA LEU A 29 6.36 -5.70 7.67
C LEU A 29 6.93 -7.13 7.77
N GLU A 30 6.25 -8.10 7.17
CA GLU A 30 6.68 -9.50 7.14
C GLU A 30 7.72 -9.80 6.06
N SER A 31 7.93 -8.90 5.10
CA SER A 31 8.87 -9.10 4.01
C SER A 31 10.33 -8.98 4.50
N PRO A 32 11.15 -10.04 4.41
CA PRO A 32 12.55 -9.99 4.86
C PRO A 32 13.44 -9.12 3.95
N HIS A 33 12.95 -8.77 2.76
CA HIS A 33 13.67 -7.96 1.78
C HIS A 33 13.51 -6.46 2.00
N PHE A 34 12.61 -6.04 2.89
CA PHE A 34 12.24 -4.64 3.04
C PHE A 34 12.69 -4.05 4.37
N ARG A 35 13.12 -2.79 4.29
CA ARG A 35 13.37 -1.90 5.42
C ARG A 35 12.36 -0.74 5.32
N PRO A 36 11.16 -0.90 5.89
CA PRO A 36 10.17 0.16 5.92
C PRO A 36 10.72 1.36 6.69
N LEU A 37 10.71 2.54 6.07
CA LEU A 37 11.21 3.79 6.65
C LEU A 37 10.06 4.63 7.20
N LEU A 38 9.00 4.76 6.41
CA LEU A 38 7.90 5.68 6.66
C LEU A 38 6.60 5.05 6.15
N VAL A 39 5.55 5.17 6.95
CA VAL A 39 4.15 5.09 6.51
C VAL A 39 3.60 6.52 6.48
N LEU A 40 3.28 7.00 5.29
CA LEU A 40 2.63 8.29 5.05
C LEU A 40 1.15 8.05 4.73
N THR A 41 0.26 8.54 5.59
CA THR A 41 -1.18 8.46 5.32
C THR A 41 -1.66 9.63 4.48
N ASP A 42 -2.66 9.42 3.62
CA ASP A 42 -3.15 10.47 2.71
C ASP A 42 -4.68 10.45 2.59
N THR A 43 -5.25 11.62 2.27
CA THR A 43 -6.68 11.87 2.08
C THR A 43 -7.59 11.52 3.26
N GLY A 44 -8.86 11.94 3.20
CA GLY A 44 -9.82 11.76 4.27
C GLY A 44 -9.33 12.36 5.60
N ASP A 45 -9.64 11.70 6.70
CA ASP A 45 -9.09 12.02 8.02
C ASP A 45 -7.72 11.35 8.20
N THR A 46 -6.67 12.05 7.78
CA THR A 46 -5.29 11.53 7.83
C THR A 46 -4.80 11.21 9.24
N MET A 47 -5.37 11.83 10.27
CA MET A 47 -5.07 11.56 11.67
C MET A 47 -5.70 10.23 12.12
N TYR A 48 -6.95 9.98 11.74
CA TYR A 48 -7.57 8.66 11.91
C TYR A 48 -6.78 7.58 11.17
N ARG A 49 -6.41 7.81 9.90
CA ARG A 49 -5.61 6.84 9.13
C ARG A 49 -4.27 6.57 9.79
N ALA A 50 -3.60 7.62 10.29
CA ALA A 50 -2.36 7.49 11.03
C ALA A 50 -2.57 6.69 12.33
N ALA A 51 -3.69 6.87 13.04
CA ALA A 51 -4.02 6.06 14.20
C ALA A 51 -4.17 4.57 13.85
N VAL A 52 -4.81 4.25 12.72
CA VAL A 52 -4.93 2.86 12.23
C VAL A 52 -3.55 2.26 11.95
N ALA A 53 -2.73 2.94 11.14
CA ALA A 53 -1.38 2.50 10.82
C ALA A 53 -0.51 2.35 12.08
N GLY A 54 -0.53 3.35 12.96
CA GLY A 54 0.23 3.37 14.21
C GLY A 54 -0.12 2.21 15.13
N LYS A 55 -1.42 1.89 15.27
CA LYS A 55 -1.88 0.76 16.09
C LYS A 55 -1.41 -0.58 15.51
N LEU A 56 -1.48 -0.75 14.19
CA LEU A 56 -0.95 -1.97 13.52
C LEU A 56 0.57 -2.09 13.69
N LEU A 57 1.32 -0.99 13.52
CA LEU A 57 2.78 -0.95 13.71
C LEU A 57 3.19 -1.29 15.14
N GLU A 58 2.51 -0.72 16.14
CA GLU A 58 2.75 -1.01 17.54
C GLU A 58 2.46 -2.49 17.86
N GLN A 59 1.31 -3.02 17.42
CA GLN A 59 0.95 -4.42 17.65
C GLN A 59 1.88 -5.40 16.92
N ALA A 60 2.50 -4.97 15.81
CA ALA A 60 3.56 -5.71 15.13
C ALA A 60 4.93 -5.62 15.81
N GLY A 61 5.09 -4.75 16.82
CA GLY A 61 6.38 -4.45 17.44
C GLY A 61 7.34 -3.71 16.50
N ARG A 62 6.82 -3.03 15.49
CA ARG A 62 7.58 -2.34 14.42
C ARG A 62 7.57 -0.83 14.61
N THR A 63 7.87 -0.40 15.83
CA THR A 63 7.93 1.02 16.23
C THR A 63 9.19 1.74 15.69
N ASP A 64 10.07 1.01 15.00
CA ASP A 64 11.19 1.50 14.22
C ASP A 64 10.76 2.21 12.93
N VAL A 65 9.54 1.94 12.44
CA VAL A 65 9.00 2.58 11.23
C VAL A 65 8.41 3.94 11.60
N GLU A 66 8.78 4.99 10.88
CA GLU A 66 8.18 6.30 11.10
C GLU A 66 6.75 6.35 10.58
N LEU A 67 5.93 7.18 11.20
CA LEU A 67 4.55 7.41 10.81
C LEU A 67 4.35 8.91 10.54
N ALA A 68 3.65 9.24 9.48
CA ALA A 68 3.30 10.63 9.22
C ALA A 68 1.92 10.78 8.57
N ALA A 69 1.26 11.89 8.86
CA ALA A 69 -0.01 12.26 8.26
C ALA A 69 0.20 13.28 7.13
N GLY A 70 -0.35 12.99 5.96
CA GLY A 70 -0.26 13.80 4.75
C GLY A 70 -1.41 14.80 4.61
N ARG A 71 -1.80 15.07 3.37
CA ARG A 71 -2.83 16.04 3.00
C ARG A 71 -4.23 15.51 3.30
N VAL A 72 -5.03 16.40 3.86
CA VAL A 72 -6.48 16.21 3.98
C VAL A 72 -7.13 16.65 2.67
N GLU A 73 -7.71 15.69 1.94
CA GLU A 73 -8.58 15.91 0.79
C GLU A 73 -9.80 14.99 0.90
N HIS A 74 -10.97 15.44 0.42
CA HIS A 74 -12.25 14.73 0.59
C HIS A 74 -12.55 14.31 2.05
N PRO A 75 -12.46 15.23 3.05
CA PRO A 75 -12.65 14.88 4.45
C PRO A 75 -14.07 14.44 4.80
N THR A 76 -15.04 14.56 3.88
CA THR A 76 -16.45 14.25 4.14
C THR A 76 -17.14 13.60 2.95
N PRO A 77 -17.92 12.53 3.15
CA PRO A 77 -17.98 11.73 4.37
C PRO A 77 -16.67 10.94 4.55
N CYS A 78 -15.97 11.12 5.67
CA CYS A 78 -14.81 10.29 5.98
C CYS A 78 -15.29 8.88 6.35
N THR A 79 -14.93 7.89 5.54
CA THR A 79 -15.19 6.48 5.83
C THR A 79 -14.18 5.96 6.86
N CYS A 80 -14.45 6.23 8.14
CA CYS A 80 -13.67 5.72 9.28
C CYS A 80 -14.12 4.31 9.68
N ASN A 81 -13.96 3.35 8.75
CA ASN A 81 -14.61 2.04 8.83
C ASN A 81 -14.06 1.13 9.94
N LEU A 82 -12.91 1.47 10.52
CA LEU A 82 -12.24 0.78 11.62
C LEU A 82 -12.42 1.49 12.98
N THR A 83 -13.29 2.49 13.09
CA THR A 83 -13.49 3.27 14.34
C THR A 83 -13.72 2.35 15.56
N SER A 84 -14.51 1.29 15.39
CA SER A 84 -14.78 0.33 16.48
C SER A 84 -13.55 -0.47 16.92
N TRP A 85 -12.62 -0.73 16.00
CA TRP A 85 -11.37 -1.43 16.29
C TRP A 85 -10.31 -0.51 16.86
N ILE A 86 -10.17 0.73 16.37
CA ILE A 86 -9.20 1.68 16.92
C ILE A 86 -9.54 2.02 18.38
N GLY A 87 -10.84 2.15 18.70
CA GLY A 87 -11.29 2.54 20.02
C GLY A 87 -10.92 3.99 20.33
N SER A 88 -10.20 4.21 21.44
CA SER A 88 -9.69 5.53 21.82
C SER A 88 -8.26 5.80 21.35
N TYR A 89 -7.66 4.88 20.58
CA TYR A 89 -6.28 5.00 20.11
C TYR A 89 -6.17 6.16 19.12
N ARG A 90 -5.16 7.00 19.32
CA ARG A 90 -4.86 8.17 18.50
C ARG A 90 -3.51 8.02 17.81
N ALA A 91 -3.29 8.77 16.74
CA ALA A 91 -1.99 8.78 16.07
C ALA A 91 -0.85 9.20 17.02
N GLU A 92 -1.13 10.09 17.99
CA GLU A 92 -0.17 10.52 19.00
C GLU A 92 0.17 9.45 20.05
N ASP A 93 -0.63 8.38 20.15
CA ASP A 93 -0.33 7.26 21.05
C ASP A 93 0.76 6.34 20.46
N TYR A 94 1.09 6.49 19.17
CA TYR A 94 2.13 5.70 18.51
C TYR A 94 3.50 5.94 19.17
N PRO A 95 4.15 4.90 19.72
CA PRO A 95 5.41 5.06 20.45
C PRO A 95 6.62 5.34 19.55
N GLY A 96 6.50 5.10 18.24
CA GLY A 96 7.52 5.49 17.25
C GLY A 96 7.45 6.98 16.92
N ARG A 97 8.29 7.43 15.98
CA ARG A 97 8.24 8.82 15.51
C ARG A 97 6.96 9.05 14.71
N PHE A 98 6.08 9.91 15.21
CA PHE A 98 4.90 10.41 14.49
C PHE A 98 5.07 11.87 14.06
N THR A 99 4.75 12.18 12.80
CA THR A 99 4.78 13.54 12.24
C THR A 99 3.40 13.94 11.68
N PRO A 100 2.66 14.87 12.33
CA PRO A 100 1.31 15.26 11.89
C PRO A 100 1.22 15.99 10.52
N SER A 101 2.33 16.55 10.04
CA SER A 101 2.43 17.16 8.70
C SER A 101 3.64 16.57 7.97
N GLY A 102 3.39 15.44 7.31
CA GLY A 102 4.40 14.46 6.92
C GLY A 102 5.11 14.70 5.59
N ILE A 103 4.68 15.68 4.80
CA ILE A 103 5.22 15.91 3.45
C ILE A 103 6.71 16.29 3.52
N ASP A 104 7.08 17.16 4.46
CA ASP A 104 8.48 17.52 4.72
C ASP A 104 9.26 16.29 5.12
N ARG A 105 8.68 15.43 5.95
CA ARG A 105 9.35 14.21 6.41
C ARG A 105 9.58 13.20 5.28
N LEU A 106 8.61 13.04 4.38
CA LEU A 106 8.77 12.28 3.14
C LEU A 106 9.94 12.83 2.32
N ILE A 107 9.97 14.16 2.10
CA ILE A 107 11.02 14.81 1.31
C ILE A 107 12.39 14.60 1.96
N GLU A 108 12.51 14.82 3.27
CA GLU A 108 13.74 14.64 4.04
C GLU A 108 14.29 13.21 3.89
N LEU A 109 13.46 12.19 4.13
CA LEU A 109 13.88 10.79 4.05
C LEU A 109 14.26 10.41 2.61
N ALA A 110 13.49 10.87 1.62
CA ALA A 110 13.73 10.57 0.21
C ALA A 110 14.98 11.24 -0.35
N MET A 111 15.37 12.39 0.20
CA MET A 111 16.55 13.14 -0.22
C MET A 111 17.82 12.80 0.56
N ASP A 112 17.71 12.09 1.69
CA ASP A 112 18.83 11.59 2.46
C ASP A 112 19.56 10.44 1.73
N GLU A 113 20.74 10.75 1.19
CA GLU A 113 21.58 9.80 0.46
C GLU A 113 22.00 8.59 1.29
N SER A 114 22.03 8.70 2.61
CA SER A 114 22.37 7.58 3.49
C SER A 114 21.31 6.47 3.46
N GLN A 115 20.09 6.75 2.99
CA GLN A 115 19.06 5.73 2.82
C GLN A 115 19.28 4.82 1.62
N GLY A 116 20.11 5.23 0.65
CA GLY A 116 20.28 4.51 -0.61
C GLY A 116 19.08 4.66 -1.56
N GLU A 117 18.90 3.69 -2.46
CA GLU A 117 17.82 3.72 -3.45
C GLU A 117 16.47 3.33 -2.82
N ILE A 118 15.61 4.32 -2.59
CA ILE A 118 14.29 4.12 -1.99
C ILE A 118 13.27 3.71 -3.06
N THR A 119 12.41 2.76 -2.70
CA THR A 119 11.17 2.49 -3.42
C THR A 119 9.99 3.07 -2.67
N LEU A 120 9.26 3.98 -3.33
CA LEU A 120 8.01 4.53 -2.85
C LEU A 120 6.88 3.64 -3.37
N VAL A 121 6.21 2.95 -2.44
CA VAL A 121 5.01 2.16 -2.74
C VAL A 121 3.78 2.98 -2.38
N SER A 122 2.93 3.25 -3.36
CA SER A 122 1.76 4.09 -3.23
C SER A 122 0.50 3.28 -3.51
N ILE A 123 -0.36 3.18 -2.49
CA ILE A 123 -1.59 2.37 -2.51
C ILE A 123 -2.85 3.17 -2.19
N GLY A 124 -2.74 4.51 -2.11
CA GLY A 124 -3.89 5.41 -1.95
C GLY A 124 -3.90 6.55 -2.97
N PRO A 125 -4.90 7.46 -2.90
CA PRO A 125 -4.95 8.64 -3.76
C PRO A 125 -3.73 9.56 -3.53
N LEU A 126 -3.36 10.34 -4.55
CA LEU A 126 -2.02 10.92 -4.67
C LEU A 126 -1.80 12.39 -4.26
N PRO A 127 -2.69 13.11 -3.55
CA PRO A 127 -2.49 14.55 -3.37
C PRO A 127 -1.25 14.92 -2.54
N SER A 128 -0.85 14.10 -1.56
CA SER A 128 0.41 14.34 -0.81
C SER A 128 1.63 14.16 -1.70
N LEU A 129 1.63 13.15 -2.58
CA LEU A 129 2.75 12.91 -3.50
C LEU A 129 2.86 14.00 -4.57
N ALA A 130 1.72 14.47 -5.11
CA ALA A 130 1.71 15.63 -6.01
C ALA A 130 2.22 16.90 -5.32
N GLU A 131 1.82 17.18 -4.08
CA GLU A 131 2.41 18.30 -3.33
C GLU A 131 3.92 18.12 -3.08
N ALA A 132 4.36 16.93 -2.68
CA ALA A 132 5.77 16.63 -2.48
C ALA A 132 6.59 16.88 -3.75
N LEU A 133 6.09 16.46 -4.92
CA LEU A 133 6.74 16.68 -6.21
C LEU A 133 6.77 18.15 -6.63
N ARG A 134 5.72 18.93 -6.35
CA ARG A 134 5.74 20.39 -6.59
C ARG A 134 6.78 21.09 -5.72
N ARG A 135 6.95 20.64 -4.48
CA ARG A 135 7.90 21.22 -3.52
C ARG A 135 9.34 20.79 -3.78
N GLU A 136 9.54 19.52 -4.16
CA GLU A 136 10.84 18.94 -4.45
C GLU A 136 10.78 18.05 -5.70
N PRO A 137 10.89 18.64 -6.91
CA PRO A 137 10.83 17.89 -8.16
C PRO A 137 11.96 16.85 -8.32
N ARG A 138 13.06 16.98 -7.56
CA ARG A 138 14.18 16.01 -7.59
C ARG A 138 13.82 14.66 -6.97
N LEU A 139 12.67 14.53 -6.30
CA LEU A 139 12.18 13.25 -5.77
C LEU A 139 12.00 12.20 -6.87
N ALA A 140 11.27 12.55 -7.94
CA ALA A 140 10.94 11.59 -9.00
C ALA A 140 12.18 10.88 -9.58
N PRO A 141 13.23 11.58 -10.05
CA PRO A 141 14.39 10.91 -10.62
C PRO A 141 15.24 10.12 -9.59
N ARG A 142 15.02 10.28 -8.28
CA ARG A 142 15.70 9.50 -7.22
C ARG A 142 14.96 8.23 -6.83
N LEU A 143 13.63 8.24 -6.92
CA LEU A 143 12.78 7.19 -6.36
C LEU A 143 12.29 6.21 -7.43
N HIS A 144 12.24 4.93 -7.06
CA HIS A 144 11.42 3.97 -7.77
C HIS A 144 9.97 4.11 -7.29
N PHE A 145 9.03 4.37 -8.20
CA PHE A 145 7.60 4.41 -7.90
C PHE A 145 6.96 3.06 -8.22
N VAL A 146 6.24 2.50 -7.25
CA VAL A 146 5.39 1.32 -7.42
C VAL A 146 4.01 1.66 -6.90
N GLY A 147 2.93 1.31 -7.60
CA GLY A 147 1.60 1.60 -7.05
C GLY A 147 0.43 0.78 -7.56
N MET A 148 -0.66 0.82 -6.79
CA MET A 148 -1.95 0.21 -7.11
C MET A 148 -2.87 1.27 -7.74
N PHE A 149 -2.93 1.30 -9.06
CA PHE A 149 -3.64 2.33 -9.80
C PHE A 149 -4.24 1.82 -11.11
N GLY A 150 -5.47 2.24 -11.36
CA GLY A 150 -6.10 2.13 -12.66
C GLY A 150 -6.77 0.79 -12.96
N SER A 151 -7.45 0.76 -14.09
CA SER A 151 -8.18 -0.38 -14.65
C SER A 151 -8.12 -0.22 -16.16
N LEU A 152 -7.53 -1.19 -16.87
CA LEU A 152 -7.21 -1.07 -18.30
C LEU A 152 -8.14 -1.92 -19.17
N LYS A 153 -8.29 -3.21 -18.87
CA LYS A 153 -9.12 -4.15 -19.64
C LYS A 153 -10.27 -4.70 -18.79
N THR A 154 -10.02 -4.94 -17.50
CA THR A 154 -11.03 -5.48 -16.57
C THR A 154 -11.16 -4.67 -15.28
N ASN A 155 -12.29 -4.85 -14.60
CA ASN A 155 -12.54 -4.32 -13.27
C ASN A 155 -12.61 -5.46 -12.22
N HIS A 156 -13.15 -5.17 -11.04
CA HIS A 156 -13.30 -6.10 -9.91
C HIS A 156 -13.75 -7.51 -10.34
N ASP A 157 -13.14 -8.53 -9.75
CA ASP A 157 -13.40 -9.94 -10.03
C ASP A 157 -13.09 -10.37 -11.47
N GLY A 158 -12.33 -9.56 -12.22
CA GLY A 158 -12.03 -9.82 -13.62
C GLY A 158 -13.22 -9.59 -14.55
N LYS A 159 -14.24 -8.84 -14.10
CA LYS A 159 -15.37 -8.46 -14.95
C LYS A 159 -14.87 -7.60 -16.12
N PRO A 160 -15.46 -7.77 -17.32
CA PRO A 160 -15.03 -7.01 -18.49
C PRO A 160 -15.36 -5.51 -18.33
N ASN A 161 -14.65 -4.71 -19.12
CA ASN A 161 -14.70 -3.25 -19.20
C ASN A 161 -13.97 -2.56 -18.03
N PRO A 162 -13.07 -1.62 -18.34
CA PRO A 162 -12.42 -0.83 -17.31
C PRO A 162 -13.40 0.12 -16.63
N ILE A 163 -13.02 0.58 -15.45
CA ILE A 163 -13.74 1.62 -14.69
C ILE A 163 -12.76 2.72 -14.27
N ALA A 164 -13.28 3.88 -13.87
CA ALA A 164 -12.51 4.85 -13.10
C ALA A 164 -12.19 4.25 -11.71
N GLU A 165 -10.99 3.69 -11.59
CA GLU A 165 -10.45 3.08 -10.38
C GLU A 165 -10.40 4.10 -9.23
N TYR A 166 -10.61 3.64 -7.99
CA TYR A 166 -10.82 4.50 -6.83
C TYR A 166 -9.67 5.50 -6.60
N ASN A 167 -8.43 5.03 -6.49
CA ASN A 167 -7.27 5.87 -6.20
C ASN A 167 -7.05 6.94 -7.27
N VAL A 168 -7.24 6.57 -8.54
CA VAL A 168 -7.21 7.53 -9.67
C VAL A 168 -8.37 8.52 -9.57
N ARG A 169 -9.61 8.06 -9.42
CA ARG A 169 -10.83 8.88 -9.43
C ARG A 169 -10.87 9.87 -8.28
N MET A 170 -10.35 9.50 -7.11
CA MET A 170 -10.34 10.36 -5.94
C MET A 170 -9.38 11.55 -6.11
N ALA A 171 -8.36 11.46 -6.96
CA ALA A 171 -7.39 12.53 -7.14
C ALA A 171 -6.87 12.61 -8.59
N ILE A 172 -7.78 12.79 -9.57
CA ILE A 172 -7.48 12.73 -11.01
C ILE A 172 -6.29 13.64 -11.38
N THR A 173 -6.34 14.92 -11.02
CA THR A 173 -5.28 15.88 -11.35
C THR A 173 -3.94 15.52 -10.69
N ALA A 174 -3.97 15.08 -9.43
CA ALA A 174 -2.76 14.64 -8.74
C ALA A 174 -2.17 13.38 -9.39
N CYS A 175 -3.02 12.45 -9.84
CA CYS A 175 -2.62 11.23 -10.53
C CYS A 175 -2.00 11.54 -11.91
N GLN A 176 -2.61 12.46 -12.67
CA GLN A 176 -2.05 12.98 -13.92
C GLN A 176 -0.64 13.57 -13.70
N GLU A 177 -0.49 14.42 -12.67
CA GLU A 177 0.80 15.05 -12.33
C GLU A 177 1.86 14.01 -11.93
N VAL A 178 1.50 13.08 -11.04
CA VAL A 178 2.39 12.03 -10.54
C VAL A 178 2.80 11.07 -11.66
N PHE A 179 1.89 10.63 -12.51
CA PHE A 179 2.22 9.73 -13.63
C PHE A 179 3.11 10.40 -14.68
N ALA A 180 3.01 11.72 -14.82
CA ALA A 180 3.85 12.51 -15.72
C ALA A 180 5.25 12.79 -15.18
N ALA A 181 5.48 12.61 -13.87
CA ALA A 181 6.77 12.92 -13.26
C ALA A 181 7.89 11.99 -13.78
N PRO A 182 9.14 12.48 -13.89
CA PRO A 182 10.26 11.74 -14.46
C PRO A 182 10.85 10.76 -13.44
N TRP A 183 10.04 9.77 -13.03
CA TRP A 183 10.44 8.76 -12.07
C TRP A 183 11.67 7.99 -12.53
N LYS A 184 12.54 7.61 -11.59
CA LYS A 184 13.65 6.69 -11.88
C LYS A 184 13.14 5.39 -12.53
N SER A 185 12.03 4.89 -12.02
CA SER A 185 11.18 3.90 -12.68
C SER A 185 9.76 4.01 -12.14
N ILE A 186 8.76 3.71 -12.97
CA ILE A 186 7.35 3.62 -12.57
C ILE A 186 6.81 2.24 -12.93
N THR A 187 6.26 1.54 -11.93
CA THR A 187 5.61 0.24 -12.08
C THR A 187 4.23 0.29 -11.43
N ILE A 188 3.20 -0.24 -12.08
CA ILE A 188 1.85 -0.25 -11.52
C ILE A 188 1.17 -1.61 -11.63
N THR A 189 0.25 -1.86 -10.70
CA THR A 189 -0.75 -2.92 -10.76
C THR A 189 -2.14 -2.30 -10.90
N PRO A 190 -2.81 -2.46 -12.05
CA PRO A 190 -4.21 -2.09 -12.22
C PRO A 190 -5.16 -3.21 -11.76
N LEU A 191 -6.46 -2.94 -11.74
CA LEU A 191 -7.52 -3.91 -11.40
C LEU A 191 -7.47 -5.20 -12.25
N ASP A 192 -6.83 -5.15 -13.42
CA ASP A 192 -6.54 -6.31 -14.27
C ASP A 192 -5.81 -7.44 -13.52
N THR A 193 -5.01 -7.09 -12.51
CA THR A 193 -4.33 -8.03 -11.64
C THR A 193 -4.80 -7.92 -10.20
N CYS A 194 -4.64 -6.76 -9.56
CA CYS A 194 -4.96 -6.60 -8.13
C CYS A 194 -6.44 -6.86 -7.80
N GLY A 195 -7.35 -6.61 -8.74
CA GLY A 195 -8.80 -6.72 -8.56
C GLY A 195 -9.37 -8.13 -8.36
N ARG A 196 -8.53 -9.14 -8.15
CA ARG A 196 -8.91 -10.56 -8.11
C ARG A 196 -8.30 -11.34 -6.93
N VAL A 197 -7.42 -10.73 -6.14
CA VAL A 197 -6.71 -11.43 -5.06
C VAL A 197 -7.64 -11.62 -3.88
N ARG A 198 -8.02 -12.87 -3.56
CA ARG A 198 -8.68 -13.23 -2.29
C ARG A 198 -8.02 -14.44 -1.68
N LEU A 199 -7.90 -14.49 -0.36
CA LEU A 199 -7.46 -15.70 0.34
C LEU A 199 -8.70 -16.39 0.91
N SER A 200 -8.91 -17.66 0.56
CA SER A 200 -10.08 -18.44 0.96
C SER A 200 -9.69 -19.88 1.28
N GLY A 201 -10.62 -20.65 1.85
CA GLY A 201 -10.41 -22.07 2.16
C GLY A 201 -9.20 -22.29 3.06
N ALA A 202 -8.32 -23.22 2.68
CA ALA A 202 -7.13 -23.58 3.46
C ALA A 202 -6.19 -22.39 3.70
N LEU A 203 -6.08 -21.46 2.74
CA LEU A 203 -5.20 -20.29 2.87
C LEU A 203 -5.70 -19.33 3.97
N TYR A 204 -7.01 -19.03 3.96
CA TYR A 204 -7.62 -18.19 4.99
C TYR A 204 -7.59 -18.89 6.35
N GLN A 205 -7.88 -20.20 6.41
CA GLN A 205 -7.81 -20.98 7.64
C GLN A 205 -6.41 -20.94 8.27
N GLN A 206 -5.36 -21.00 7.46
CA GLN A 206 -3.98 -20.89 7.94
C GLN A 206 -3.70 -19.52 8.58
N ILE A 207 -4.17 -18.44 7.96
CA ILE A 207 -4.04 -17.08 8.52
C ILE A 207 -4.87 -16.95 9.80
N ALA A 208 -6.12 -17.42 9.78
CA ALA A 208 -7.04 -17.37 10.91
C ALA A 208 -6.54 -18.15 12.14
N ALA A 209 -5.76 -19.22 11.92
CA ALA A 209 -5.13 -20.01 12.97
C ALA A 209 -3.81 -19.43 13.47
N SER A 210 -3.32 -18.31 12.93
CA SER A 210 -2.04 -17.74 13.32
C SER A 210 -2.10 -17.03 14.67
N ASP A 211 -1.10 -17.31 15.50
CA ASP A 211 -0.92 -16.64 16.80
C ASP A 211 -0.06 -15.37 16.73
N LYS A 212 0.35 -14.95 15.52
CA LYS A 212 1.19 -13.76 15.35
C LYS A 212 0.40 -12.51 15.75
N PRO A 213 0.98 -11.62 16.60
CA PRO A 213 0.32 -10.39 17.02
C PRO A 213 -0.18 -9.54 15.84
N LEU A 214 0.64 -9.38 14.79
CA LEU A 214 0.27 -8.66 13.58
C LEU A 214 -0.92 -9.30 12.84
N LEU A 215 -0.95 -10.62 12.65
CA LEU A 215 -2.08 -11.27 11.97
C LEU A 215 -3.36 -11.24 12.80
N ARG A 216 -3.26 -11.37 14.12
CA ARG A 216 -4.40 -11.15 15.02
C ARG A 216 -4.95 -9.73 14.90
N ALA A 217 -4.08 -8.73 14.89
CA ALA A 217 -4.46 -7.33 14.71
C ALA A 217 -5.18 -7.08 13.38
N VAL A 218 -4.62 -7.60 12.28
CA VAL A 218 -5.23 -7.50 10.93
C VAL A 218 -6.59 -8.19 10.90
N LEU A 219 -6.71 -9.42 11.43
CA LEU A 219 -7.98 -10.15 11.46
C LEU A 219 -9.04 -9.46 12.33
N ASP A 220 -8.65 -8.89 13.47
CA ASP A 220 -9.57 -8.16 14.34
C ASP A 220 -10.05 -6.86 13.68
N SER A 221 -9.15 -6.14 12.98
CA SER A 221 -9.52 -4.97 12.18
C SER A 221 -10.42 -5.36 11.00
N TYR A 222 -10.18 -6.52 10.37
CA TYR A 222 -11.03 -7.04 9.29
C TYR A 222 -12.43 -7.38 9.77
N ARG A 223 -12.58 -8.03 10.93
CA ARG A 223 -13.89 -8.31 11.55
C ARG A 223 -14.64 -7.02 11.89
N ALA A 224 -13.93 -6.00 12.37
CA ALA A 224 -14.52 -4.69 12.63
C ALA A 224 -15.00 -4.00 11.34
N TRP A 225 -14.21 -4.09 10.27
CA TRP A 225 -14.58 -3.60 8.94
C TRP A 225 -15.82 -4.31 8.38
N LEU A 226 -15.87 -5.64 8.46
CA LEU A 226 -17.06 -6.44 8.06
C LEU A 226 -18.29 -5.98 8.84
N LYS A 227 -18.18 -5.82 10.16
CA LYS A 227 -19.27 -5.33 11.01
C LYS A 227 -19.74 -3.93 10.63
N PHE A 228 -18.82 -3.01 10.31
CA PHE A 228 -19.17 -1.67 9.84
C PHE A 228 -19.97 -1.72 8.53
N GLY A 229 -19.55 -2.57 7.58
CA GLY A 229 -20.21 -2.76 6.29
C GLY A 229 -21.50 -3.59 6.35
N ASN A 230 -21.90 -4.11 7.52
CA ASN A 230 -22.93 -5.16 7.66
C ASN A 230 -22.68 -6.36 6.73
N LEU A 231 -21.41 -6.72 6.55
CA LEU A 231 -20.97 -7.83 5.71
C LEU A 231 -20.79 -9.10 6.56
N PRO A 232 -21.17 -10.28 6.04
CA PRO A 232 -20.92 -11.54 6.71
C PRO A 232 -19.43 -11.90 6.70
N ASP A 233 -18.96 -12.64 7.72
CA ASP A 233 -17.68 -13.35 7.65
C ASP A 233 -17.91 -14.68 6.92
N GLU A 234 -17.48 -14.74 5.66
CA GLU A 234 -17.68 -15.89 4.77
C GLU A 234 -16.46 -16.84 4.74
N GLY A 235 -15.49 -16.66 5.65
CA GLY A 235 -14.30 -17.51 5.68
C GLY A 235 -13.30 -17.25 4.54
N HIS A 236 -13.25 -16.00 4.08
CA HIS A 236 -12.25 -15.50 3.13
C HIS A 236 -11.98 -14.01 3.38
N THR A 237 -10.93 -13.47 2.77
CA THR A 237 -10.65 -12.02 2.79
C THR A 237 -11.55 -11.25 1.82
N SER A 238 -11.59 -9.92 1.93
CA SER A 238 -11.96 -9.04 0.81
C SER A 238 -10.95 -9.18 -0.34
N ILE A 239 -11.15 -8.42 -1.42
CA ILE A 239 -10.10 -8.30 -2.45
C ILE A 239 -8.90 -7.59 -1.81
N LEU A 240 -7.71 -8.17 -1.96
CA LEU A 240 -6.46 -7.65 -1.40
C LEU A 240 -5.67 -6.88 -2.48
N PHE A 241 -6.20 -5.75 -2.94
CA PHE A 241 -5.67 -5.06 -4.12
C PHE A 241 -4.20 -4.66 -3.89
N ASP A 242 -3.95 -3.99 -2.77
CA ASP A 242 -2.69 -3.32 -2.46
C ASP A 242 -1.50 -4.26 -2.28
N THR A 243 -1.78 -5.53 -1.95
CA THR A 243 -0.74 -6.55 -1.74
C THR A 243 0.12 -6.77 -2.99
N VAL A 244 -0.46 -6.55 -4.18
CA VAL A 244 0.25 -6.72 -5.45
C VAL A 244 1.28 -5.60 -5.64
N ALA A 245 1.01 -4.37 -5.17
CA ALA A 245 1.97 -3.27 -5.23
C ALA A 245 3.17 -3.52 -4.30
N ILE A 246 2.92 -4.07 -3.11
CA ILE A 246 4.00 -4.49 -2.20
C ILE A 246 4.85 -5.59 -2.82
N HIS A 247 4.23 -6.56 -3.50
CA HIS A 247 4.95 -7.63 -4.21
C HIS A 247 5.83 -7.07 -5.34
N LEU A 248 5.29 -6.17 -6.16
CA LEU A 248 6.00 -5.51 -7.27
C LEU A 248 7.22 -4.70 -6.82
N ALA A 249 7.26 -4.24 -5.56
CA ALA A 249 8.45 -3.59 -5.00
C ALA A 249 9.67 -4.51 -4.91
N HIS A 250 9.49 -5.83 -4.99
CA HIS A 250 10.58 -6.81 -4.96
C HIS A 250 10.61 -7.77 -6.16
N SER A 251 9.46 -8.22 -6.64
CA SER A 251 9.38 -9.34 -7.59
C SER A 251 8.25 -9.16 -8.59
N HIS A 252 8.48 -9.64 -9.81
CA HIS A 252 7.47 -9.73 -10.87
C HIS A 252 6.97 -11.18 -11.07
N ARG A 253 7.40 -12.12 -10.20
CA ARG A 253 6.93 -13.51 -10.26
C ARG A 253 5.41 -13.54 -10.18
N PHE A 254 4.79 -14.49 -10.88
CA PHE A 254 3.34 -14.68 -10.99
C PHE A 254 2.60 -13.68 -11.89
N LEU A 255 3.28 -12.68 -12.43
CA LEU A 255 2.69 -11.60 -13.22
C LEU A 255 3.24 -11.59 -14.64
N GLN A 256 2.38 -11.20 -15.58
CA GLN A 256 2.76 -10.78 -16.91
C GLN A 256 2.97 -9.27 -16.88
N MET A 257 4.19 -8.82 -17.18
CA MET A 257 4.56 -7.41 -17.15
C MET A 257 4.73 -6.87 -18.57
N GLU A 258 4.09 -5.75 -18.86
CA GLU A 258 4.17 -5.08 -20.17
C GLU A 258 4.66 -3.64 -20.00
N LYS A 259 5.48 -3.16 -20.94
CA LYS A 259 5.81 -1.73 -21.02
C LYS A 259 4.71 -1.04 -21.82
N LEU A 260 3.92 -0.22 -21.16
CA LEU A 260 2.81 0.51 -21.77
C LEU A 260 2.98 2.00 -21.57
N LYS A 261 2.40 2.79 -22.48
CA LYS A 261 2.23 4.23 -22.29
C LYS A 261 0.83 4.48 -21.75
N ILE A 262 0.74 4.96 -20.52
CA ILE A 262 -0.53 5.14 -19.82
C ILE A 262 -0.81 6.63 -19.62
N THR A 263 -2.08 7.00 -19.81
CA THR A 263 -2.62 8.34 -19.52
C THR A 263 -3.81 8.21 -18.58
N VAL A 264 -3.97 9.16 -17.66
CA VAL A 264 -5.19 9.35 -16.88
C VAL A 264 -6.03 10.45 -17.54
N ARG A 265 -7.24 10.09 -17.98
CA ARG A 265 -8.18 11.05 -18.57
C ARG A 265 -8.88 11.88 -17.49
N ASP A 266 -9.48 13.00 -17.90
CA ASP A 266 -10.21 13.92 -17.01
C ASP A 266 -11.46 13.30 -16.37
N ASP A 267 -11.95 12.17 -16.90
CA ASP A 267 -13.04 11.37 -16.32
C ASP A 267 -12.54 10.27 -15.36
N GLY A 268 -11.24 10.22 -15.07
CA GLY A 268 -10.62 9.29 -14.14
C GLY A 268 -10.32 7.90 -14.72
N PHE A 269 -10.53 7.69 -16.02
CA PHE A 269 -10.12 6.45 -16.67
C PHE A 269 -8.63 6.45 -17.00
N THR A 270 -7.94 5.39 -16.58
CA THR A 270 -6.61 5.03 -17.08
C THR A 270 -6.73 4.34 -18.43
N VAL A 271 -6.01 4.84 -19.42
CA VAL A 271 -6.04 4.32 -20.80
C VAL A 271 -4.64 4.12 -21.35
N ILE A 272 -4.50 3.17 -22.27
CA ILE A 272 -3.27 3.02 -23.06
C ILE A 272 -3.28 4.08 -24.17
N ASP A 273 -2.32 5.00 -24.14
CA ASP A 273 -2.14 6.06 -25.13
C ASP A 273 -0.71 6.04 -25.67
N ASN A 274 -0.53 5.45 -26.86
CA ASN A 274 0.79 5.31 -27.47
C ASN A 274 1.42 6.64 -27.92
N SER A 275 0.61 7.69 -28.07
CA SER A 275 1.03 9.00 -28.56
C SER A 275 1.47 9.89 -27.41
N ASN A 276 0.63 10.04 -26.38
CA ASN A 276 0.84 11.02 -25.30
C ASN A 276 1.02 10.38 -23.92
N GLY A 277 0.86 9.06 -23.79
CA GLY A 277 0.97 8.39 -22.50
C GLY A 277 2.39 8.30 -21.97
N HIS A 278 2.48 8.17 -20.65
CA HIS A 278 3.75 8.07 -19.92
C HIS A 278 4.20 6.60 -19.86
N PRO A 279 5.45 6.29 -20.26
CA PRO A 279 5.94 4.92 -20.27
C PRO A 279 6.07 4.39 -18.84
N MET A 280 5.46 3.23 -18.59
CA MET A 280 5.53 2.53 -17.30
C MET A 280 5.49 1.02 -17.48
N LEU A 281 5.97 0.29 -16.47
CA LEU A 281 5.86 -1.15 -16.41
C LEU A 281 4.52 -1.51 -15.73
N VAL A 282 3.69 -2.33 -16.38
CA VAL A 282 2.32 -2.60 -15.94
C VAL A 282 2.11 -4.09 -15.76
N ALA A 283 1.55 -4.50 -14.62
CA ALA A 283 1.11 -5.87 -14.38
C ALA A 283 -0.25 -6.12 -15.06
N THR A 284 -0.24 -6.62 -16.30
CA THR A 284 -1.44 -6.68 -17.15
C THR A 284 -2.24 -7.97 -17.00
N ALA A 285 -1.63 -9.04 -16.47
CA ALA A 285 -2.30 -10.31 -16.20
C ALA A 285 -1.54 -11.14 -15.17
N TRP A 286 -2.23 -12.12 -14.58
CA TRP A 286 -1.60 -13.17 -13.77
C TRP A 286 -1.06 -14.27 -14.69
N SER A 287 0.20 -14.65 -14.49
CA SER A 287 0.71 -15.92 -15.01
C SER A 287 0.36 -17.09 -14.08
N ASP A 288 0.22 -16.83 -12.77
CA ASP A 288 -0.11 -17.83 -11.75
C ASP A 288 -0.64 -17.17 -10.46
N LEU A 289 -1.94 -16.83 -10.44
CA LEU A 289 -2.61 -16.26 -9.27
C LEU A 289 -2.62 -17.21 -8.04
N PRO A 290 -2.91 -18.52 -8.19
CA PRO A 290 -2.83 -19.46 -7.07
C PRO A 290 -1.45 -19.48 -6.39
N GLY A 291 -0.37 -19.52 -7.18
CA GLY A 291 0.99 -19.48 -6.63
C GLY A 291 1.30 -18.17 -5.88
N TYR A 292 0.75 -17.05 -6.33
CA TYR A 292 0.84 -15.78 -5.58
C TYR A 292 0.08 -15.85 -4.25
N GLN A 293 -1.15 -16.37 -4.23
CA GLN A 293 -1.97 -16.50 -3.02
C GLN A 293 -1.29 -17.40 -1.99
N GLU A 294 -0.71 -18.52 -2.42
CA GLU A 294 0.09 -19.42 -1.58
C GLU A 294 1.34 -18.71 -1.05
N SER A 295 2.07 -17.99 -1.91
CA SER A 295 3.27 -17.24 -1.54
C SER A 295 2.98 -16.16 -0.50
N LEU A 296 1.89 -15.39 -0.69
CA LEU A 296 1.46 -14.36 0.24
C LEU A 296 1.07 -14.97 1.60
N THR A 297 0.29 -16.05 1.58
CA THR A 297 -0.13 -16.76 2.81
C THR A 297 1.09 -17.30 3.55
N GLY A 298 2.02 -17.94 2.85
CA GLY A 298 3.26 -18.47 3.42
C GLY A 298 4.13 -17.38 4.03
N LEU A 299 4.24 -16.21 3.38
CA LEU A 299 4.96 -15.05 3.90
C LEU A 299 4.32 -14.54 5.20
N LEU A 300 3.01 -14.32 5.21
CA LEU A 300 2.29 -13.79 6.36
C LEU A 300 2.37 -14.74 7.56
N CYS A 301 2.23 -16.04 7.33
CA CYS A 301 2.18 -17.07 8.36
C CYS A 301 3.56 -17.60 8.81
N ARG A 302 4.67 -17.13 8.20
CA ARG A 302 6.01 -17.61 8.57
C ARG A 302 6.30 -17.36 10.06
N PRO A 303 7.00 -18.27 10.77
CA PRO A 303 7.46 -18.01 12.13
C PRO A 303 8.30 -16.73 12.17
N GLY A 304 8.10 -15.91 13.21
CA GLY A 304 8.95 -14.73 13.41
C GLY A 304 10.41 -15.16 13.50
N GLN A 305 11.32 -14.38 12.91
CA GLN A 305 12.73 -14.57 13.21
C GLN A 305 12.91 -14.20 14.69
N GLU A 306 13.38 -15.15 15.50
CA GLU A 306 13.78 -14.84 16.87
C GLU A 306 14.80 -13.71 16.80
N ASN A 307 14.43 -12.53 17.28
CA ASN A 307 15.42 -11.49 17.57
C ASN A 307 16.38 -12.12 18.55
N ASP A 308 17.62 -12.32 18.10
CA ASP A 308 18.71 -12.86 18.89
C ASP A 308 18.91 -11.99 20.13
N LYS A 309 18.24 -12.37 21.22
CA LYS A 309 18.36 -11.75 22.54
C LYS A 309 19.62 -12.25 23.26
N SER A 310 20.68 -12.60 22.52
CA SER A 310 21.99 -12.95 23.05
C SER A 310 23.01 -11.83 22.85
N CYS A 311 22.74 -10.67 23.46
CA CYS A 311 23.79 -9.76 23.91
C CYS A 311 23.27 -9.01 25.15
N ARG A 312 23.45 -9.64 26.31
CA ARG A 312 23.55 -8.96 27.61
C ARG A 312 24.99 -9.05 28.07
#